data_AF-A0ABD5U0T3-F1
#
_entry.id   AF-A0ABD5U0T3-F1
#
_cell.length_a   1.000
_cell.length_b   1.000
_cell.length_c   1.000
_cell.angle_alpha   90.00
_cell.angle_beta   90.00
_cell.angle_gamma   90.00
#
_symmetry.space_group_name_H-M   'P 1'
#
loop_
_entity.id
_entity.type
_entity.pdbx_description
1 polymer ?
#
loop_
_entity_poly.entity_id
_entity_poly.type
_entity_poly.pdbx_seq_one_letter_code
_entity_poly.pdbx_strand_id
1 'polypeptide(L)'
;MTAPRARTPAENAQLALLLDVAGTPKPGNVDRERDLADLRFEHFLAGAVGSGEGLRRAESGAPVGAAFERAVAGMGRQRGGNTQFGCLLLLVPLVRAAAEGSLSPDGATAVAEATTVADAVDFYRAFEHVDVAVEDPPEDAAELDVRRGRDAAPTLRSRELTLYDVMERSEGDGNAREWTGGFARTFDAAESMLGDDGPVPDRVARAFVDLLSEEEDTLVRTNHGPEVAAEARRRAAEARGDPAAVAELAEAFVEEEINPGTTADVVCAATFVALERGMPV
;
A
#
# COMPACT_ATOMS: atom_id res chain seq x y z
N MET A 1 32.81 -15.17 -13.85
CA MET A 1 31.91 -14.06 -13.51
C MET A 1 30.82 -14.63 -12.62
N THR A 2 30.85 -14.32 -11.32
CA THR A 2 29.70 -14.58 -10.44
C THR A 2 28.50 -13.85 -11.02
N ALA A 3 27.36 -14.53 -11.16
CA ALA A 3 26.11 -13.88 -11.56
C ALA A 3 25.90 -12.63 -10.69
N PRO A 4 25.41 -11.51 -11.25
CA PRO A 4 25.07 -10.34 -10.45
C PRO A 4 24.14 -10.80 -9.33
N ARG A 5 24.43 -10.36 -8.11
CA ARG A 5 23.60 -10.68 -6.94
C ARG A 5 22.22 -10.13 -7.23
N ALA A 6 21.21 -10.99 -7.28
CA ALA A 6 19.82 -10.56 -7.42
C ALA A 6 19.49 -9.61 -6.25
N ARG A 7 18.67 -8.59 -6.53
CA ARG A 7 18.13 -7.69 -5.49
C ARG A 7 17.46 -8.54 -4.41
N THR A 8 17.62 -8.17 -3.15
CA THR A 8 16.94 -8.87 -2.05
C THR A 8 15.46 -8.45 -1.98
N PRO A 9 14.58 -9.21 -1.30
CA PRO A 9 13.18 -8.80 -1.10
C PRO A 9 13.02 -7.40 -0.52
N ALA A 10 13.86 -6.99 0.44
CA ALA A 10 13.81 -5.64 0.98
C ALA A 10 14.20 -4.57 -0.07
N GLU A 11 15.18 -4.86 -0.93
CA GLU A 11 15.60 -3.95 -2.02
C GLU A 11 14.52 -3.85 -3.11
N ASN A 12 13.87 -4.97 -3.47
CA ASN A 12 12.76 -4.97 -4.41
C ASN A 12 11.52 -4.25 -3.86
N ALA A 13 11.21 -4.39 -2.57
CA ALA A 13 10.12 -3.64 -1.94
C ALA A 13 10.40 -2.13 -1.89
N GLN A 14 11.65 -1.75 -1.59
CA GLN A 14 12.05 -0.35 -1.64
C GLN A 14 12.00 0.20 -3.07
N LEU A 15 12.39 -0.60 -4.06
CA LEU A 15 12.26 -0.24 -5.47
C LEU A 15 10.79 -0.12 -5.90
N ALA A 16 9.91 -0.98 -5.41
CA ALA A 16 8.48 -0.89 -5.68
C ALA A 16 7.89 0.44 -5.18
N LEU A 17 8.25 0.89 -3.97
CA LEU A 17 7.86 2.21 -3.46
C LEU A 17 8.33 3.36 -4.37
N LEU A 18 9.53 3.26 -4.94
CA LEU A 18 10.08 4.27 -5.85
C LEU A 18 9.41 4.24 -7.23
N LEU A 19 9.12 3.05 -7.76
CA LEU A 19 8.47 2.87 -9.05
C LEU A 19 7.00 3.27 -9.00
N ASP A 20 6.33 3.06 -7.86
CA ASP A 20 4.94 3.44 -7.65
C ASP A 20 4.72 4.95 -7.86
N VAL A 21 5.58 5.80 -7.27
CA VAL A 21 5.49 7.25 -7.48
C VAL A 21 6.09 7.70 -8.82
N ALA A 22 7.00 6.92 -9.40
CA ALA A 22 7.57 7.23 -10.71
C ALA A 22 6.61 6.93 -11.88
N GLY A 23 5.63 6.05 -11.68
CA GLY A 23 4.61 5.69 -12.66
C GLY A 23 3.68 6.86 -12.93
N THR A 24 3.48 7.23 -14.19
CA THR A 24 2.64 8.34 -14.60
C THR A 24 1.96 8.03 -15.94
N PRO A 25 0.72 8.51 -16.18
CA PRO A 25 -0.19 9.19 -15.24
C PRO A 25 -0.82 8.26 -14.21
N LYS A 26 -0.92 8.71 -12.94
CA LYS A 26 -1.72 8.04 -11.89
C LYS A 26 -2.84 8.96 -11.41
N PRO A 27 -4.09 8.82 -11.91
CA PRO A 27 -5.10 9.81 -11.67
C PRO A 27 -5.33 10.18 -10.21
N GLY A 28 -5.15 11.46 -9.87
CA GLY A 28 -5.39 12.01 -8.54
C GLY A 28 -4.30 11.77 -7.49
N ASN A 29 -3.36 10.87 -7.77
CA ASN A 29 -2.27 10.55 -6.86
C ASN A 29 -1.04 11.43 -7.18
N VAL A 30 -0.10 11.51 -6.24
CA VAL A 30 1.23 12.05 -6.54
C VAL A 30 1.93 11.10 -7.51
N ASP A 31 2.46 11.66 -8.58
CA ASP A 31 3.27 10.93 -9.54
C ASP A 31 4.46 11.77 -10.01
N ARG A 32 5.18 11.29 -11.02
CA ARG A 32 6.35 11.97 -11.56
C ARG A 32 6.08 13.38 -12.10
N GLU A 33 4.86 13.66 -12.54
CA GLU A 33 4.48 14.92 -13.17
C GLU A 33 3.54 15.77 -12.28
N ARG A 34 2.92 15.18 -11.25
CA ARG A 34 1.89 15.81 -10.43
C ARG A 34 2.23 15.73 -8.94
N ASP A 35 2.24 16.88 -8.30
CA ASP A 35 2.28 17.06 -6.85
C ASP A 35 0.87 17.38 -6.31
N LEU A 36 0.64 17.10 -5.03
CA LEU A 36 -0.49 17.63 -4.25
C LEU A 36 -0.01 18.79 -3.36
N ALA A 37 -0.95 19.56 -2.79
CA ALA A 37 -0.66 20.80 -2.07
C ALA A 37 0.45 20.67 -1.00
N ASP A 38 0.34 19.66 -0.13
CA ASP A 38 1.29 19.40 0.97
C ASP A 38 2.14 18.13 0.77
N LEU A 39 1.92 17.41 -0.33
CA LEU A 39 2.50 16.10 -0.58
C LEU A 39 3.08 16.04 -2.00
N ARG A 40 4.40 15.86 -2.11
CA ARG A 40 5.16 16.07 -3.35
C ARG A 40 6.03 14.88 -3.69
N PHE A 41 6.43 14.76 -4.94
CA PHE A 41 7.24 13.65 -5.45
C PHE A 41 8.48 13.34 -4.60
N GLU A 42 9.26 14.36 -4.19
CA GLU A 42 10.47 14.14 -3.38
C GLU A 42 10.17 13.63 -1.96
N HIS A 43 8.96 13.85 -1.45
CA HIS A 43 8.53 13.32 -0.16
C HIS A 43 8.41 11.79 -0.23
N PHE A 44 7.89 11.24 -1.34
CA PHE A 44 7.84 9.80 -1.59
C PHE A 44 9.24 9.20 -1.77
N LEU A 45 10.12 9.87 -2.51
CA LEU A 45 11.51 9.41 -2.67
C LEU A 45 12.22 9.30 -1.32
N ALA A 46 12.11 10.34 -0.49
CA ALA A 46 12.67 10.34 0.86
C ALA A 46 11.98 9.31 1.76
N GLY A 47 10.66 9.15 1.64
CA GLY A 47 9.84 8.18 2.34
C GLY A 47 10.31 6.75 2.08
N ALA A 48 10.43 6.36 0.81
CA ALA A 48 10.92 5.06 0.38
C ALA A 48 12.33 4.75 0.93
N VAL A 49 13.24 5.73 0.91
CA VAL A 49 14.57 5.59 1.54
C VAL A 49 14.47 5.40 3.05
N GLY A 50 13.59 6.15 3.71
CA GLY A 50 13.34 6.04 5.15
C GLY A 50 12.80 4.67 5.57
N SER A 51 11.91 4.09 4.78
CA SER A 51 11.27 2.80 5.06
C SER A 51 12.21 1.60 5.00
N GLY A 52 13.36 1.73 4.34
CA GLY A 52 14.27 0.62 4.06
C GLY A 52 14.75 -0.15 5.30
N GLU A 53 14.86 0.49 6.48
CA GLU A 53 15.22 -0.24 7.70
C GLU A 53 14.12 -1.21 8.15
N GLY A 54 12.86 -0.79 8.11
CA GLY A 54 11.72 -1.65 8.45
C GLY A 54 11.58 -2.80 7.45
N LEU A 55 11.76 -2.54 6.15
CA LEU A 55 11.75 -3.57 5.11
C LEU A 55 12.87 -4.61 5.31
N ARG A 56 14.10 -4.19 5.64
CA ARG A 56 15.20 -5.14 5.97
C ARG A 56 14.93 -5.96 7.23
N ARG A 57 14.21 -5.40 8.22
CA ARG A 57 13.75 -6.17 9.38
C ARG A 57 12.69 -7.20 8.98
N ALA A 58 11.75 -6.82 8.11
CA ALA A 58 10.79 -7.73 7.49
C ALA A 58 11.49 -8.85 6.70
N GLU A 59 12.59 -8.58 6.02
CA GLU A 59 13.38 -9.63 5.37
C GLU A 59 14.10 -10.55 6.39
N SER A 60 14.57 -9.99 7.51
CA SER A 60 15.47 -10.69 8.46
C SER A 60 14.79 -11.51 9.59
N GLY A 61 13.47 -11.64 9.62
CA GLY A 61 12.78 -12.44 10.67
C GLY A 61 12.06 -11.68 11.80
N ALA A 62 12.15 -10.34 11.90
CA ALA A 62 11.37 -9.54 12.86
C ALA A 62 9.83 -9.71 12.79
N PRO A 63 9.09 -9.57 13.90
CA PRO A 63 7.63 -9.52 13.87
C PRO A 63 7.09 -8.48 12.86
N VAL A 64 5.99 -8.79 12.19
CA VAL A 64 5.39 -7.99 11.10
C VAL A 64 5.07 -6.58 11.59
N GLY A 65 4.40 -6.44 12.73
CA GLY A 65 4.04 -5.13 13.29
C GLY A 65 5.26 -4.29 13.64
N ALA A 66 6.30 -4.91 14.21
CA ALA A 66 7.54 -4.22 14.55
C ALA A 66 8.33 -3.76 13.31
N ALA A 67 8.32 -4.55 12.24
CA ALA A 67 8.92 -4.16 10.96
C ALA A 67 8.13 -3.03 10.28
N PHE A 68 6.80 -3.12 10.32
CA PHE A 68 5.88 -2.10 9.80
C PHE A 68 6.03 -0.77 10.52
N GLU A 69 5.93 -0.75 11.86
CA GLU A 69 6.14 0.47 12.67
C GLU A 69 7.46 1.13 12.34
N ARG A 70 8.53 0.33 12.21
CA ARG A 70 9.85 0.87 11.89
C ARG A 70 9.91 1.46 10.48
N ALA A 71 9.24 0.84 9.51
CA ALA A 71 9.16 1.34 8.14
C ALA A 71 8.41 2.68 8.09
N VAL A 72 7.26 2.77 8.77
CA VAL A 72 6.45 4.00 8.85
C VAL A 72 7.17 5.11 9.59
N ALA A 73 7.82 4.81 10.72
CA ALA A 73 8.65 5.78 11.45
C ALA A 73 9.83 6.32 10.62
N GLY A 74 10.37 5.49 9.73
CA GLY A 74 11.40 5.89 8.78
C GLY A 74 10.84 6.79 7.67
N MET A 75 9.71 6.37 7.08
CA MET A 75 8.96 7.10 6.05
C MET A 75 8.60 8.51 6.51
N GLY A 76 8.08 8.66 7.74
CA GLY A 76 7.60 9.93 8.30
C GLY A 76 8.68 10.95 8.70
N ARG A 77 9.98 10.69 8.47
CA ARG A 77 11.05 11.67 8.80
C ARG A 77 11.12 12.86 7.84
N GLN A 78 10.49 12.71 6.68
CA GLN A 78 10.30 13.77 5.71
C GLN A 78 9.14 14.70 6.14
N ARG A 79 8.88 15.81 5.43
CA ARG A 79 7.98 16.88 5.91
C ARG A 79 6.53 16.82 5.41
N GLY A 80 6.22 16.02 4.41
CA GLY A 80 4.88 15.85 3.82
C GLY A 80 3.99 14.82 4.49
N GLY A 81 4.32 14.34 5.70
CA GLY A 81 3.48 13.39 6.43
C GLY A 81 3.41 11.99 5.79
N ASN A 82 2.19 11.49 5.56
CA ASN A 82 1.94 10.17 4.99
C ASN A 82 2.16 10.16 3.48
N THR A 83 3.14 9.36 3.04
CA THR A 83 3.39 9.12 1.61
C THR A 83 2.85 7.76 1.18
N GLN A 84 3.18 6.70 1.92
CA GLN A 84 3.02 5.31 1.47
C GLN A 84 2.67 4.35 2.64
N PHE A 85 1.88 4.79 3.62
CA PHE A 85 1.49 3.97 4.77
C PHE A 85 0.82 2.65 4.36
N GLY A 86 -0.18 2.71 3.48
CA GLY A 86 -0.89 1.51 3.01
C GLY A 86 -0.01 0.61 2.14
N CYS A 87 0.84 1.18 1.29
CA CYS A 87 1.87 0.43 0.55
C CYS A 87 2.72 -0.40 1.52
N LEU A 88 3.22 0.20 2.61
CA LEU A 88 4.01 -0.52 3.62
C LEU A 88 3.18 -1.59 4.34
N LEU A 89 1.89 -1.34 4.56
CA LEU A 89 0.98 -2.28 5.20
C LEU A 89 0.82 -3.54 4.36
N LEU A 90 0.77 -3.41 3.03
CA LEU A 90 0.74 -4.55 2.12
C LEU A 90 2.12 -5.18 1.89
N LEU A 91 3.18 -4.36 1.77
CA LEU A 91 4.53 -4.83 1.44
C LEU A 91 5.18 -5.66 2.56
N VAL A 92 5.02 -5.28 3.83
CA VAL A 92 5.74 -5.94 4.94
C VAL A 92 5.44 -7.45 5.03
N PRO A 93 4.17 -7.92 5.03
CA PRO A 93 3.88 -9.36 5.02
C PRO A 93 4.35 -10.04 3.72
N LEU A 94 4.32 -9.35 2.57
CA LEU A 94 4.82 -9.90 1.31
C LEU A 94 6.35 -10.05 1.29
N VAL A 95 7.09 -9.09 1.84
CA VAL A 95 8.56 -9.17 2.01
C VAL A 95 8.93 -10.34 2.92
N ARG A 96 8.15 -10.55 4.00
CA ARG A 96 8.27 -11.71 4.89
C ARG A 96 8.10 -13.03 4.13
N ALA A 97 7.01 -13.18 3.38
CA ALA A 97 6.76 -14.38 2.58
C ALA A 97 7.84 -14.61 1.51
N ALA A 98 8.31 -13.54 0.84
CA ALA A 98 9.40 -13.62 -0.13
C ALA A 98 10.72 -14.10 0.50
N ALA A 99 11.09 -13.56 1.67
CA ALA A 99 12.30 -13.97 2.38
C ALA A 99 12.25 -15.43 2.85
N GLU A 100 11.06 -15.96 3.11
CA GLU A 100 10.81 -17.37 3.46
C GLU A 100 10.70 -18.29 2.23
N GLY A 101 10.76 -17.74 1.01
CA GLY A 101 10.61 -18.49 -0.23
C GLY A 101 9.18 -18.97 -0.50
N SER A 102 8.18 -18.32 0.11
CA SER A 102 6.77 -18.69 0.08
C SER A 102 5.87 -17.63 -0.56
N LEU A 103 6.43 -16.66 -1.32
CA LEU A 103 5.66 -15.57 -1.95
C LEU A 103 4.58 -16.08 -2.93
N SER A 104 3.39 -16.24 -2.38
CA SER A 104 2.18 -16.79 -2.98
C SER A 104 0.99 -16.35 -2.14
N PRO A 105 -0.26 -16.45 -2.64
CA PRO A 105 -1.44 -16.17 -1.82
C PRO A 105 -1.42 -16.93 -0.48
N ASP A 106 -1.21 -18.25 -0.52
CA ASP A 106 -1.17 -19.09 0.69
C ASP A 106 -0.05 -18.69 1.67
N GLY A 107 1.15 -18.37 1.15
CA GLY A 107 2.27 -17.96 2.00
C GLY A 107 2.07 -16.57 2.61
N ALA A 108 1.49 -15.63 1.87
CA ALA A 108 1.15 -14.31 2.38
C ALA A 108 0.04 -14.39 3.44
N THR A 109 -0.99 -15.23 3.21
CA THR A 109 -2.01 -15.56 4.21
C THR A 109 -1.40 -16.16 5.47
N ALA A 110 -0.48 -17.12 5.34
CA ALA A 110 0.17 -17.74 6.49
C ALA A 110 0.97 -16.73 7.33
N VAL A 111 1.66 -15.78 6.69
CA VAL A 111 2.35 -14.67 7.39
C VAL A 111 1.34 -13.75 8.10
N ALA A 112 0.24 -13.41 7.44
CA ALA A 112 -0.81 -12.55 7.99
C ALA A 112 -1.47 -13.19 9.22
N GLU A 113 -1.95 -14.44 9.09
CA GLU A 113 -2.60 -15.21 10.18
C GLU A 113 -1.65 -15.53 11.35
N ALA A 114 -0.34 -15.60 11.10
CA ALA A 114 0.67 -15.81 12.15
C ALA A 114 0.98 -14.56 12.98
N THR A 115 0.39 -13.40 12.64
CA THR A 115 0.59 -12.19 13.43
C THR A 115 0.01 -12.31 14.84
N THR A 116 0.55 -11.53 15.76
CA THR A 116 0.24 -11.62 17.19
C THR A 116 -0.38 -10.34 17.72
N VAL A 117 -0.83 -10.37 18.97
CA VAL A 117 -1.25 -9.17 19.70
C VAL A 117 -0.12 -8.12 19.78
N ALA A 118 1.14 -8.55 19.83
CA ALA A 118 2.27 -7.63 19.82
C ALA A 118 2.39 -6.91 18.47
N ASP A 119 2.14 -7.62 17.36
CA ASP A 119 2.09 -7.03 16.03
C ASP A 119 0.96 -6.01 15.91
N ALA A 120 -0.22 -6.31 16.46
CA ALA A 120 -1.33 -5.36 16.51
C ALA A 120 -0.95 -4.10 17.29
N VAL A 121 -0.32 -4.25 18.47
CA VAL A 121 0.13 -3.09 19.25
C VAL A 121 1.08 -2.24 18.43
N ASP A 122 2.11 -2.83 17.80
CA ASP A 122 3.08 -2.07 17.00
C ASP A 122 2.45 -1.46 15.73
N PHE A 123 1.46 -2.11 15.11
CA PHE A 123 0.65 -1.51 14.04
C PHE A 123 -0.07 -0.24 14.51
N TYR A 124 -0.73 -0.26 15.67
CA TYR A 124 -1.37 0.94 16.23
C TYR A 124 -0.34 2.03 16.52
N ARG A 125 0.87 1.69 17.00
CA ARG A 125 1.94 2.69 17.19
C ARG A 125 2.33 3.39 15.89
N ALA A 126 2.17 2.74 14.75
CA ALA A 126 2.54 3.31 13.46
C ALA A 126 1.75 4.59 13.13
N PHE A 127 0.49 4.68 13.58
CA PHE A 127 -0.38 5.85 13.42
C PHE A 127 0.11 7.09 14.20
N GLU A 128 1.03 6.94 15.15
CA GLU A 128 1.60 8.08 15.86
C GLU A 128 2.70 8.79 15.06
N HIS A 129 3.16 8.21 13.95
CA HIS A 129 4.25 8.77 13.14
C HIS A 129 3.77 9.61 11.96
N VAL A 130 2.55 9.38 11.49
CA VAL A 130 1.95 10.06 10.33
C VAL A 130 0.43 10.14 10.48
N ASP A 131 -0.18 11.17 9.92
CA ASP A 131 -1.63 11.29 9.85
C ASP A 131 -2.18 10.38 8.74
N VAL A 132 -3.02 9.43 9.11
CA VAL A 132 -3.68 8.48 8.18
C VAL A 132 -5.17 8.75 8.20
N ALA A 133 -5.76 8.96 7.03
CA ALA A 133 -7.20 9.08 6.89
C ALA A 133 -7.86 7.72 7.17
N VAL A 134 -8.75 7.70 8.15
CA VAL A 134 -9.50 6.52 8.58
C VAL A 134 -10.94 6.93 8.88
N GLU A 135 -11.89 6.05 8.59
CA GLU A 135 -13.28 6.28 8.99
C GLU A 135 -13.40 6.30 10.52
N ASP A 136 -14.42 6.99 11.02
CA ASP A 136 -14.75 6.92 12.44
C ASP A 136 -15.18 5.50 12.81
N PRO A 137 -14.63 4.92 13.89
CA PRO A 137 -15.01 3.58 14.29
C PRO A 137 -16.48 3.56 14.73
N PRO A 138 -17.19 2.44 14.53
CA PRO A 138 -18.51 2.26 15.11
C PRO A 138 -18.47 2.38 16.63
N GLU A 139 -19.60 2.76 17.25
CA GLU A 139 -19.66 3.10 18.69
C GLU A 139 -19.14 1.98 19.61
N ASP A 140 -19.31 0.72 19.22
CA ASP A 140 -18.86 -0.47 19.97
C ASP A 140 -17.37 -0.83 19.74
N ALA A 141 -16.72 -0.17 18.77
CA ALA A 141 -15.30 -0.31 18.45
C ALA A 141 -14.46 0.93 18.80
N ALA A 142 -15.03 1.96 19.45
CA ALA A 142 -14.33 3.20 19.80
C ALA A 142 -13.05 2.97 20.63
N GLU A 143 -13.00 1.93 21.46
CA GLU A 143 -11.79 1.58 22.21
C GLU A 143 -10.64 1.05 21.34
N LEU A 144 -10.96 0.59 20.13
CA LEU A 144 -10.04 0.06 19.11
C LEU A 144 -9.80 1.06 17.97
N ASP A 145 -10.17 2.32 18.14
CA ASP A 145 -9.81 3.38 17.20
C ASP A 145 -8.29 3.41 17.02
N VAL A 146 -7.82 3.22 15.78
CA VAL A 146 -6.39 3.21 15.43
C VAL A 146 -5.69 4.52 15.79
N ARG A 147 -6.44 5.64 15.84
CA ARG A 147 -5.94 6.96 16.26
C ARG A 147 -5.55 7.02 17.74
N ARG A 148 -5.93 6.02 18.56
CA ARG A 148 -5.47 5.90 19.95
C ARG A 148 -4.01 5.44 20.05
N GLY A 149 -3.41 4.94 18.97
CA GLY A 149 -2.02 4.51 18.95
C GLY A 149 -1.69 3.54 20.10
N ARG A 150 -0.64 3.85 20.86
CA ARG A 150 -0.19 3.06 22.03
C ARG A 150 -1.28 2.87 23.09
N ASP A 151 -2.24 3.79 23.21
CA ASP A 151 -3.28 3.72 24.23
C ASP A 151 -4.33 2.63 23.95
N ALA A 152 -4.37 2.06 22.74
CA ALA A 152 -5.18 0.88 22.43
C ALA A 152 -4.58 -0.43 22.97
N ALA A 153 -3.30 -0.44 23.39
CA ALA A 153 -2.60 -1.67 23.77
C ALA A 153 -3.25 -2.46 24.92
N PRO A 154 -3.80 -1.84 25.99
CA PRO A 154 -4.52 -2.59 27.02
C PRO A 154 -5.76 -3.31 26.47
N THR A 155 -6.51 -2.66 25.57
CA THR A 155 -7.72 -3.23 24.95
C THR A 155 -7.37 -4.37 24.00
N LEU A 156 -6.36 -4.20 23.14
CA LEU A 156 -5.87 -5.26 22.24
C LEU A 156 -5.44 -6.50 23.03
N ARG A 157 -4.73 -6.31 24.14
CA ARG A 157 -4.28 -7.41 25.01
C ARG A 157 -5.40 -8.07 25.77
N SER A 158 -6.35 -7.31 26.31
CA SER A 158 -7.46 -7.89 27.08
C SER A 158 -8.41 -8.68 26.21
N ARG A 159 -8.57 -8.28 24.95
CA ARG A 159 -9.40 -8.95 23.94
C ARG A 159 -8.62 -9.97 23.09
N GLU A 160 -7.33 -10.14 23.36
CA GLU A 160 -6.41 -11.05 22.64
C GLU A 160 -6.42 -10.86 21.11
N LEU A 161 -6.56 -9.62 20.64
CA LEU A 161 -6.67 -9.31 19.21
C LEU A 161 -5.29 -9.26 18.55
N THR A 162 -5.06 -10.16 17.60
CA THR A 162 -3.90 -10.15 16.70
C THR A 162 -4.00 -9.05 15.63
N LEU A 163 -2.95 -8.84 14.83
CA LEU A 163 -3.04 -7.89 13.72
C LEU A 163 -4.00 -8.40 12.64
N TYR A 164 -4.00 -9.72 12.38
CA TYR A 164 -4.99 -10.34 11.49
C TYR A 164 -6.42 -10.12 11.97
N ASP A 165 -6.68 -10.32 13.28
CA ASP A 165 -7.99 -10.04 13.89
C ASP A 165 -8.46 -8.60 13.69
N VAL A 166 -7.53 -7.64 13.72
CA VAL A 166 -7.83 -6.22 13.45
C VAL A 166 -8.23 -6.06 11.98
N MET A 167 -7.48 -6.64 11.04
CA MET A 167 -7.80 -6.59 9.61
C MET A 167 -9.15 -7.24 9.31
N GLU A 168 -9.48 -8.40 9.91
CA GLU A 168 -10.79 -9.05 9.76
C GLU A 168 -11.96 -8.19 10.23
N ARG A 169 -11.73 -7.28 11.17
CA ARG A 169 -12.75 -6.38 11.73
C ARG A 169 -12.83 -5.03 10.99
N SER A 170 -11.85 -4.72 10.14
CA SER A 170 -11.81 -3.51 9.32
C SER A 170 -12.64 -3.67 8.04
N GLU A 171 -13.95 -3.94 8.22
CA GLU A 171 -14.88 -4.06 7.09
C GLU A 171 -14.88 -2.77 6.25
N GLY A 172 -14.86 -2.91 4.92
CA GLY A 172 -14.88 -1.78 4.01
C GLY A 172 -13.50 -1.17 3.68
N ASP A 173 -12.43 -1.55 4.40
CA ASP A 173 -11.06 -1.15 4.06
C ASP A 173 -10.44 -2.08 2.99
N GLY A 174 -9.95 -1.51 1.90
CA GLY A 174 -9.40 -2.29 0.78
C GLY A 174 -8.06 -2.97 1.10
N ASN A 175 -7.24 -2.37 1.96
CA ASN A 175 -5.98 -2.99 2.39
C ASN A 175 -6.25 -4.17 3.34
N ALA A 176 -7.20 -4.03 4.25
CA ALA A 176 -7.66 -5.11 5.12
C ALA A 176 -8.27 -6.28 4.31
N ARG A 177 -8.96 -5.98 3.21
CA ARG A 177 -9.48 -7.01 2.31
C ARG A 177 -8.37 -7.79 1.60
N GLU A 178 -7.28 -7.14 1.20
CA GLU A 178 -6.11 -7.87 0.67
C GLU A 178 -5.50 -8.79 1.73
N TRP A 179 -5.35 -8.32 2.97
CA TRP A 179 -4.83 -9.13 4.08
C TRP A 179 -5.66 -10.39 4.36
N THR A 180 -6.98 -10.26 4.34
CA THR A 180 -7.92 -11.35 4.66
C THR A 180 -8.32 -12.18 3.43
N GLY A 181 -8.05 -11.67 2.23
CA GLY A 181 -8.32 -12.30 0.94
C GLY A 181 -7.10 -12.92 0.26
N GLY A 182 -5.97 -13.08 0.97
CA GLY A 182 -4.74 -13.68 0.43
C GLY A 182 -4.05 -12.84 -0.64
N PHE A 183 -4.22 -11.51 -0.59
CA PHE A 183 -3.63 -10.54 -1.50
C PHE A 183 -3.98 -10.81 -2.97
N ALA A 184 -5.21 -11.29 -3.22
CA ALA A 184 -5.63 -11.74 -4.53
C ALA A 184 -5.46 -10.66 -5.61
N ARG A 185 -5.89 -9.42 -5.35
CA ARG A 185 -5.77 -8.33 -6.34
C ARG A 185 -4.31 -7.97 -6.60
N THR A 186 -3.49 -7.97 -5.55
CA THR A 186 -2.04 -7.76 -5.65
C THR A 186 -1.40 -8.78 -6.58
N PHE A 187 -1.70 -10.08 -6.39
CA PHE A 187 -1.12 -11.15 -7.20
C PHE A 187 -1.62 -11.13 -8.65
N ASP A 188 -2.90 -10.87 -8.87
CA ASP A 188 -3.48 -10.76 -10.22
C ASP A 188 -2.90 -9.57 -10.99
N ALA A 189 -2.77 -8.40 -10.34
CA ALA A 189 -2.15 -7.22 -10.93
C ALA A 189 -0.67 -7.45 -11.25
N ALA A 190 0.06 -8.18 -10.40
CA ALA A 190 1.46 -8.53 -10.65
C ALA A 190 1.61 -9.41 -11.90
N GLU A 191 0.73 -10.37 -12.11
CA GLU A 191 0.70 -11.18 -13.34
C GLU A 191 0.39 -10.34 -14.58
N SER A 192 -0.55 -9.40 -14.48
CA SER A 192 -0.82 -8.44 -15.56
C SER A 192 0.42 -7.62 -15.92
N MET A 193 1.13 -7.06 -14.92
CA MET A 193 2.36 -6.28 -15.13
C MET A 193 3.50 -7.10 -15.77
N LEU A 194 3.60 -8.39 -15.44
CA LEU A 194 4.59 -9.30 -16.04
C LEU A 194 4.28 -9.59 -17.50
N GLY A 195 3.00 -9.71 -17.85
CA GLY A 195 2.53 -9.91 -19.22
C GLY A 195 2.53 -8.65 -20.09
N ASP A 196 2.65 -7.48 -19.46
CA ASP A 196 2.68 -6.19 -20.14
C ASP A 196 4.07 -5.86 -20.72
N ASP A 197 4.13 -4.86 -21.60
CA ASP A 197 5.32 -4.42 -22.32
C ASP A 197 5.74 -2.99 -21.98
N GLY A 198 6.96 -2.64 -22.34
CA GLY A 198 7.51 -1.29 -22.15
C GLY A 198 8.10 -1.03 -20.75
N PRO A 199 8.45 0.23 -20.46
CA PRO A 199 9.07 0.64 -19.20
C PRO A 199 8.19 0.32 -17.99
N VAL A 200 8.82 -0.08 -16.88
CA VAL A 200 8.09 -0.44 -15.65
C VAL A 200 7.20 0.69 -15.10
N PRO A 201 7.62 1.96 -15.07
CA PRO A 201 6.73 3.05 -14.64
C PRO A 201 5.43 3.12 -15.46
N ASP A 202 5.48 2.81 -16.76
CA ASP A 202 4.30 2.83 -17.63
C ASP A 202 3.36 1.65 -17.31
N ARG A 203 3.93 0.48 -16.99
CA ARG A 203 3.15 -0.70 -16.53
C ARG A 203 2.46 -0.42 -15.20
N VAL A 204 3.16 0.23 -14.28
CA VAL A 204 2.64 0.69 -12.98
C VAL A 204 1.46 1.64 -13.17
N ALA A 205 1.61 2.64 -14.04
CA ALA A 205 0.54 3.58 -14.36
C ALA A 205 -0.69 2.90 -14.97
N ARG A 206 -0.50 1.98 -15.92
CA ARG A 206 -1.62 1.20 -16.51
C ARG A 206 -2.31 0.32 -15.48
N ALA A 207 -1.55 -0.38 -14.64
CA ALA A 207 -2.13 -1.22 -13.58
C ALA A 207 -2.96 -0.40 -12.58
N PHE A 208 -2.55 0.84 -12.29
CA PHE A 208 -3.33 1.75 -11.46
C PHE A 208 -4.70 2.06 -12.07
N VAL A 209 -4.74 2.44 -13.35
CA VAL A 209 -6.01 2.73 -14.05
C VAL A 209 -6.88 1.48 -14.15
N ASP A 210 -6.27 0.33 -14.45
CA ASP A 210 -6.96 -0.95 -14.54
C ASP A 210 -7.64 -1.31 -13.21
N LEU A 211 -6.90 -1.28 -12.10
CA LEU A 211 -7.44 -1.58 -10.77
C LEU A 211 -8.50 -0.57 -10.33
N LEU A 212 -8.32 0.72 -10.63
CA LEU A 212 -9.31 1.76 -10.30
C LEU A 212 -10.59 1.61 -11.13
N SER A 213 -10.51 1.10 -12.36
CA SER A 213 -11.67 0.86 -13.21
C SER A 213 -12.53 -0.32 -12.73
N GLU A 214 -11.91 -1.25 -12.00
CA GLU A 214 -12.53 -2.52 -11.60
C GLU A 214 -13.33 -2.39 -10.32
N GLU A 215 -12.82 -1.63 -9.34
CA GLU A 215 -13.40 -1.50 -8.01
C GLU A 215 -13.29 -0.07 -7.46
N GLU A 216 -14.24 0.33 -6.61
CA GLU A 216 -14.22 1.62 -5.92
C GLU A 216 -13.01 1.72 -4.97
N ASP A 217 -12.31 2.85 -4.99
CA ASP A 217 -11.22 3.12 -4.08
C ASP A 217 -11.76 3.47 -2.68
N THR A 218 -11.31 2.74 -1.66
CA THR A 218 -11.83 2.90 -0.31
C THR A 218 -11.36 4.19 0.36
N LEU A 219 -10.17 4.72 0.01
CA LEU A 219 -9.74 6.02 0.51
C LEU A 219 -10.57 7.16 -0.09
N VAL A 220 -10.88 7.09 -1.40
CA VAL A 220 -11.79 8.05 -2.03
C VAL A 220 -13.16 8.00 -1.35
N ARG A 221 -13.67 6.78 -1.08
CA ARG A 221 -14.94 6.59 -0.39
C ARG A 221 -14.94 7.20 1.02
N THR A 222 -13.88 6.98 1.79
CA THR A 222 -13.70 7.55 3.14
C THR A 222 -13.71 9.08 3.11
N ASN A 223 -12.98 9.68 2.17
CA ASN A 223 -12.80 11.13 2.13
C ASN A 223 -13.95 11.90 1.44
N HIS A 224 -14.58 11.29 0.42
CA HIS A 224 -15.54 11.97 -0.45
C HIS A 224 -16.92 11.29 -0.54
N GLY A 225 -17.07 10.13 0.08
CA GLY A 225 -18.32 9.37 0.07
C GLY A 225 -18.49 8.40 -1.11
N PRO A 226 -19.53 7.55 -1.05
CA PRO A 226 -19.77 6.47 -2.01
C PRO A 226 -20.03 6.96 -3.43
N GLU A 227 -20.72 8.10 -3.60
CA GLU A 227 -21.06 8.62 -4.92
C GLU A 227 -19.80 9.05 -5.70
N VAL A 228 -18.86 9.70 -5.02
CA VAL A 228 -17.60 10.15 -5.63
C VAL A 228 -16.69 8.96 -5.94
N ALA A 229 -16.63 7.95 -5.05
CA ALA A 229 -15.87 6.73 -5.30
C ALA A 229 -16.40 5.96 -6.54
N ALA A 230 -17.72 5.84 -6.66
CA ALA A 230 -18.36 5.21 -7.83
C ALA A 230 -18.13 6.01 -9.12
N GLU A 231 -18.17 7.34 -9.05
CA GLU A 231 -17.86 8.23 -10.16
C GLU A 231 -16.40 8.10 -10.60
N ALA A 232 -15.47 8.10 -9.66
CA ALA A 232 -14.04 8.00 -9.94
C ALA A 232 -13.71 6.69 -10.68
N ARG A 233 -14.25 5.57 -10.20
CA ARG A 233 -14.16 4.26 -10.88
C ARG A 233 -14.71 4.32 -12.30
N ARG A 234 -15.89 4.92 -12.50
CA ARG A 234 -16.51 5.00 -13.82
C ARG A 234 -15.66 5.82 -14.79
N ARG A 235 -15.16 6.98 -14.37
CA ARG A 235 -14.28 7.83 -15.19
C ARG A 235 -12.97 7.13 -15.53
N ALA A 236 -12.40 6.38 -14.59
CA ALA A 236 -11.22 5.54 -14.86
C ALA A 236 -11.51 4.45 -15.90
N ALA A 237 -12.67 3.79 -15.81
CA ALA A 237 -13.10 2.80 -16.79
C ALA A 237 -13.34 3.40 -18.19
N GLU A 238 -13.88 4.61 -18.26
CA GLU A 238 -14.10 5.35 -19.52
C GLU A 238 -12.78 5.79 -20.18
N ALA A 239 -11.79 6.19 -19.37
CA ALA A 239 -10.46 6.59 -19.84
C ALA A 239 -9.53 5.40 -20.15
N ARG A 240 -9.80 4.20 -19.63
CA ARG A 240 -8.94 3.01 -19.73
C ARG A 240 -8.58 2.72 -21.19
N GLY A 241 -7.28 2.64 -21.47
CA GLY A 241 -6.74 2.35 -22.80
C GLY A 241 -6.56 3.57 -23.71
N ASP A 242 -6.96 4.78 -23.30
CA ASP A 242 -6.69 6.03 -23.99
C ASP A 242 -5.70 6.90 -23.17
N PRO A 243 -4.42 6.97 -23.56
CA PRO A 243 -3.42 7.74 -22.82
C PRO A 243 -3.74 9.23 -22.66
N ALA A 244 -4.44 9.84 -23.63
CA ALA A 244 -4.81 11.25 -23.54
C ALA A 244 -5.94 11.43 -22.53
N ALA A 245 -6.95 10.56 -22.55
CA ALA A 245 -8.04 10.59 -21.57
C ALA A 245 -7.57 10.30 -20.14
N VAL A 246 -6.61 9.37 -19.97
CA VAL A 246 -6.03 9.10 -18.64
C VAL A 246 -5.22 10.29 -18.13
N ALA A 247 -4.45 10.95 -19.00
CA ALA A 247 -3.75 12.18 -18.63
C ALA A 247 -4.76 13.25 -18.20
N GLU A 248 -5.78 13.56 -19.02
CA GLU A 248 -6.81 14.55 -18.64
C GLU A 248 -7.51 14.18 -17.32
N LEU A 249 -7.79 12.90 -17.10
CA LEU A 249 -8.39 12.42 -15.86
C LEU A 249 -7.47 12.65 -14.65
N ALA A 250 -6.16 12.51 -14.84
CA ALA A 250 -5.21 12.66 -13.76
C ALA A 250 -5.14 14.09 -13.23
N GLU A 251 -5.13 15.07 -14.12
CA GLU A 251 -5.22 16.50 -13.80
C GLU A 251 -6.54 16.79 -13.12
N ALA A 252 -7.65 16.30 -13.68
CA ALA A 252 -8.98 16.55 -13.13
C ALA A 252 -9.11 16.02 -11.69
N PHE A 253 -8.61 14.82 -11.40
CA PHE A 253 -8.66 14.29 -10.03
C PHE A 253 -7.77 15.07 -9.06
N VAL A 254 -6.63 15.60 -9.49
CA VAL A 254 -5.82 16.50 -8.65
C VAL A 254 -6.58 17.79 -8.34
N GLU A 255 -7.23 18.40 -9.34
CA GLU A 255 -8.04 19.62 -9.17
C GLU A 255 -9.28 19.39 -8.28
N GLU A 256 -9.88 18.21 -8.37
CA GLU A 256 -11.04 17.79 -7.59
C GLU A 256 -10.66 17.22 -6.20
N GLU A 257 -9.36 17.17 -5.88
CA GLU A 257 -8.79 16.60 -4.66
C GLU A 257 -9.16 15.11 -4.44
N ILE A 258 -9.47 14.37 -5.51
CA ILE A 258 -9.79 12.94 -5.48
C ILE A 258 -8.49 12.14 -5.54
N ASN A 259 -8.10 11.48 -4.45
CA ASN A 259 -6.89 10.66 -4.40
C ASN A 259 -7.21 9.16 -4.19
N PRO A 260 -7.11 8.32 -5.24
CA PRO A 260 -7.23 6.86 -5.14
C PRO A 260 -6.00 6.19 -4.51
N GLY A 261 -5.80 6.44 -3.21
CA GLY A 261 -4.63 5.98 -2.47
C GLY A 261 -4.62 4.47 -2.20
N THR A 262 -5.77 3.85 -1.92
CA THR A 262 -5.83 2.40 -1.71
C THR A 262 -5.47 1.63 -2.99
N THR A 263 -5.86 2.17 -4.15
CA THR A 263 -5.47 1.61 -5.45
C THR A 263 -3.96 1.69 -5.64
N ALA A 264 -3.33 2.82 -5.29
CA ALA A 264 -1.86 2.93 -5.32
C ALA A 264 -1.18 1.93 -4.37
N ASP A 265 -1.74 1.67 -3.19
CA ASP A 265 -1.21 0.68 -2.26
C ASP A 265 -1.13 -0.71 -2.90
N VAL A 266 -2.22 -1.16 -3.54
CA VAL A 266 -2.28 -2.45 -4.24
C VAL A 266 -1.32 -2.48 -5.43
N VAL A 267 -1.23 -1.40 -6.21
CA VAL A 267 -0.28 -1.28 -7.33
C VAL A 267 1.18 -1.40 -6.84
N CYS A 268 1.51 -0.75 -5.73
CA CYS A 268 2.84 -0.82 -5.14
C CYS A 268 3.17 -2.25 -4.68
N ALA A 269 2.22 -2.92 -4.03
CA ALA A 269 2.37 -4.32 -3.63
C ALA A 269 2.52 -5.26 -4.84
N ALA A 270 1.74 -5.03 -5.90
CA ALA A 270 1.79 -5.81 -7.14
C ALA A 270 3.13 -5.62 -7.86
N THR A 271 3.64 -4.39 -7.86
CA THR A 271 4.97 -4.05 -8.40
C THR A 271 6.06 -4.85 -7.68
N PHE A 272 5.99 -4.95 -6.35
CA PHE A 272 6.93 -5.78 -5.58
C PHE A 272 6.87 -7.26 -6.00
N VAL A 273 5.67 -7.84 -6.07
CA VAL A 273 5.50 -9.25 -6.48
C VAL A 273 6.03 -9.47 -7.90
N ALA A 274 5.75 -8.57 -8.84
CA ALA A 274 6.25 -8.65 -10.20
C ALA A 274 7.78 -8.55 -10.26
N LEU A 275 8.42 -7.71 -9.44
CA LEU A 275 9.88 -7.63 -9.33
C LEU A 275 10.49 -8.93 -8.79
N GLU A 276 9.89 -9.53 -7.76
CA GLU A 276 10.31 -10.83 -7.23
C GLU A 276 10.17 -11.96 -8.27
N ARG A 277 9.20 -11.83 -9.17
CA ARG A 277 8.96 -12.75 -10.30
C ARG A 277 9.78 -12.42 -11.55
N GLY A 278 10.66 -11.42 -11.48
CA GLY A 278 11.64 -11.13 -12.53
C GLY A 278 11.22 -10.07 -13.55
N MET A 279 10.26 -9.20 -13.23
CA MET A 279 9.95 -8.03 -14.06
C MET A 279 11.24 -7.18 -14.28
N PRO A 280 11.63 -6.92 -15.53
CA PRO A 280 12.89 -6.24 -15.83
C PRO A 280 12.80 -4.74 -15.56
N VAL A 281 13.84 -4.16 -14.93
CA VAL A 281 13.98 -2.72 -14.64
C VAL A 281 15.30 -2.20 -15.17
#